data_AF-A0A382PY74-F1
#
_entry.id   AF-A0A382PY74-F1
#
_cell.length_a   1.000
_cell.length_b   1.000
_cell.length_c   1.000
_cell.angle_alpha   90.00
_cell.angle_beta   90.00
_cell.angle_gamma   90.00
#
_symmetry.space_group_name_H-M   'P 1'
#
loop_
_entity.id
_entity.type
_entity.pdbx_description
1 polymer ?
#
loop_
_entity_poly.entity_id
_entity_poly.type
_entity_poly.pdbx_seq_one_letter_code
_entity_poly.pdbx_strand_id
1 'polypeptide(L)'
;MASKRRSLAELIREDEAQKKPTAEAPVVEVVPAPVPEVKAAPVIHPLPTENIKVISEIRNPKSDFIKMSVTVPPEMFDALQDLSRTRRRAKEPYTMSDLVREAVGAWLVKTP
;
A
#
# COMPACT_ATOMS: atom_id res chain seq x y z
N MET A 1 -18.80 7.58 -39.73
CA MET A 1 -19.50 7.93 -38.46
C MET A 1 -18.46 8.55 -37.52
N ALA A 2 -18.34 9.88 -37.51
CA ALA A 2 -17.37 10.56 -36.66
C ALA A 2 -17.83 10.52 -35.20
N SER A 3 -17.12 9.77 -34.36
CA SER A 3 -17.40 9.69 -32.92
C SER A 3 -16.98 11.02 -32.27
N LYS A 4 -17.97 11.85 -31.91
CA LYS A 4 -17.75 13.14 -31.25
C LYS A 4 -17.17 12.88 -29.86
N ARG A 5 -15.98 13.41 -29.58
CA ARG A 5 -15.39 13.41 -28.24
C ARG A 5 -16.28 14.25 -27.32
N ARG A 6 -16.72 13.67 -26.20
CA ARG A 6 -17.52 14.37 -25.18
C ARG A 6 -16.74 15.55 -24.61
N SER A 7 -17.45 16.63 -24.31
CA SER A 7 -16.82 17.85 -23.81
C SER A 7 -16.49 17.74 -22.32
N LEU A 8 -15.46 18.46 -21.86
CA LEU A 8 -15.04 18.48 -20.45
C LEU A 8 -16.21 18.83 -19.49
N ALA A 9 -17.12 19.69 -19.94
CA ALA A 9 -18.30 20.10 -19.17
C ALA A 9 -19.31 18.96 -18.93
N GLU A 10 -19.38 17.97 -19.83
CA GLU A 10 -20.26 16.80 -19.65
C GLU A 10 -19.68 15.81 -18.63
N LEU A 11 -18.35 15.67 -18.59
CA LEU A 11 -17.65 14.82 -17.62
C LEU A 11 -17.82 15.33 -16.17
N ILE A 12 -17.74 16.66 -15.98
CA ILE A 12 -17.92 17.27 -14.65
C ILE A 12 -19.35 17.07 -14.12
N ARG A 13 -20.36 17.11 -15.01
CA ARG A 13 -21.76 16.86 -14.62
C ARG A 13 -22.03 15.41 -14.25
N GLU A 14 -21.36 14.44 -14.90
CA GLU A 14 -21.49 13.03 -14.54
C GLU A 14 -20.91 12.75 -13.13
N ASP A 15 -19.79 13.38 -12.77
CA ASP A 15 -19.18 13.28 -11.43
C ASP A 15 -20.04 13.91 -10.33
N GLU A 16 -20.64 15.09 -10.59
CA GLU A 16 -21.56 15.72 -9.62
C GLU A 16 -22.85 14.91 -9.44
N ALA A 17 -23.38 14.30 -10.51
CA ALA A 17 -24.60 13.50 -10.45
C ALA A 17 -24.41 12.15 -9.72
N GLN A 18 -23.18 11.62 -9.66
CA GLN A 18 -22.86 10.41 -8.89
C GLN A 18 -22.65 10.68 -7.41
N LYS A 19 -22.53 11.96 -6.99
CA LYS A 19 -22.43 12.35 -5.60
C LYS A 19 -23.82 12.48 -4.95
N LYS A 20 -24.58 11.37 -4.91
CA LYS A 20 -25.79 11.27 -4.08
C LYS A 20 -25.39 11.22 -2.59
N PRO A 21 -26.10 11.94 -1.71
CA PRO A 21 -25.85 11.91 -0.27
C PRO A 21 -26.33 10.57 0.31
N THR A 22 -25.41 9.78 0.85
CA THR A 22 -25.74 8.59 1.62
C THR A 22 -26.25 9.02 3.00
N ALA A 23 -27.57 8.99 3.12
CA ALA A 23 -28.37 8.57 4.26
C ALA A 23 -27.94 9.04 5.66
N GLU A 24 -28.71 10.00 6.16
CA GLU A 24 -28.95 10.29 7.57
C GLU A 24 -29.28 9.00 8.35
N ALA A 25 -28.51 8.73 9.40
CA ALA A 25 -28.86 7.76 10.43
C ALA A 25 -29.80 8.44 11.45
N PRO A 26 -30.80 7.73 12.00
CA PRO A 26 -31.88 8.32 12.79
C PRO A 26 -31.36 8.94 14.09
N VAL A 27 -31.73 10.20 14.30
CA VAL A 27 -31.52 10.94 15.55
C VAL A 27 -32.43 10.33 16.62
N VAL A 28 -31.85 9.56 17.55
CA VAL A 28 -32.52 9.19 18.79
C VAL A 28 -32.36 10.38 19.75
N GLU A 29 -33.45 11.10 19.94
CA GLU A 29 -33.67 12.14 20.93
C GLU A 29 -33.54 11.55 22.33
N VAL A 30 -32.51 11.93 23.09
CA VAL A 30 -32.37 11.61 24.52
C VAL A 30 -32.24 12.93 25.31
N VAL A 31 -33.25 13.16 26.13
CA VAL A 31 -33.49 14.22 27.13
C VAL A 31 -32.27 14.48 28.04
N PRO A 32 -32.00 15.71 28.51
CA PRO A 32 -30.75 16.06 29.20
C PRO A 32 -30.73 15.83 30.74
N ALA A 33 -29.51 15.58 31.24
CA ALA A 33 -28.95 15.71 32.61
C ALA A 33 -29.02 14.51 33.61
N PRO A 34 -28.09 14.35 34.58
CA PRO A 34 -26.74 14.93 34.80
C PRO A 34 -25.59 13.90 34.99
N VAL A 35 -24.35 14.40 34.93
CA VAL A 35 -23.03 13.71 35.10
C VAL A 35 -22.84 13.20 36.55
N PRO A 36 -22.16 12.06 36.79
CA PRO A 36 -20.86 12.12 37.48
C PRO A 36 -19.79 11.06 37.08
N GLU A 37 -18.54 11.49 37.23
CA GLU A 37 -17.32 10.71 37.54
C GLU A 37 -16.60 9.91 36.44
N VAL A 38 -15.69 10.63 35.77
CA VAL A 38 -14.54 10.08 35.04
C VAL A 38 -13.60 9.38 36.03
N LYS A 39 -13.64 8.04 36.08
CA LYS A 39 -12.50 7.25 36.55
C LYS A 39 -11.56 7.04 35.37
N ALA A 40 -10.43 7.73 35.41
CA ALA A 40 -9.34 7.58 34.46
C ALA A 40 -8.81 6.14 34.50
N ALA A 41 -9.30 5.28 33.60
CA ALA A 41 -8.68 4.00 33.32
C ALA A 41 -7.41 4.26 32.49
N PRO A 42 -6.26 3.64 32.82
CA PRO A 42 -5.05 3.82 32.04
C PRO A 42 -5.28 3.26 30.63
N VAL A 43 -5.10 4.12 29.62
CA VAL A 43 -5.10 3.74 28.21
C VAL A 43 -3.88 2.86 27.99
N ILE A 44 -4.08 1.54 28.08
CA ILE A 44 -3.10 0.57 27.62
C ILE A 44 -3.16 0.63 26.09
N HIS A 45 -2.17 1.28 25.47
CA HIS A 45 -1.95 1.11 24.04
C HIS A 45 -1.66 -0.38 23.79
N PRO A 46 -2.46 -1.10 23.00
CA PRO A 46 -2.08 -2.43 22.58
C PRO A 46 -0.82 -2.27 21.72
N LEU A 47 0.30 -2.79 22.23
CA LEU A 47 1.51 -2.98 21.44
C LEU A 47 1.12 -3.75 20.17
N PRO A 48 1.63 -3.37 18.98
CA PRO A 48 1.36 -4.12 17.77
C PRO A 48 1.89 -5.54 17.96
N THR A 49 0.99 -6.50 18.11
CA THR A 49 1.33 -7.91 18.11
C THR A 49 1.74 -8.26 16.69
N GLU A 50 3.05 -8.17 16.40
CA GLU A 50 3.60 -8.67 15.16
C GLU A 50 3.37 -10.19 15.12
N ASN A 51 2.33 -10.61 14.39
CA ASN A 51 2.14 -12.00 14.00
C ASN A 51 3.17 -12.36 12.93
N ILE A 52 4.43 -12.50 13.33
CA ILE A 52 5.47 -13.08 12.49
C ILE A 52 5.17 -14.57 12.41
N LYS A 53 4.47 -14.97 11.35
CA LYS A 53 4.42 -16.39 10.96
C LYS A 53 5.82 -16.78 10.55
N VAL A 54 6.55 -17.44 11.44
CA VAL A 54 7.78 -18.15 11.12
C VAL A 54 7.36 -19.32 10.23
N ILE A 55 7.47 -19.13 8.91
CA ILE A 55 7.31 -20.21 7.94
C ILE A 55 8.59 -21.03 8.05
N SER A 56 8.62 -21.93 9.03
CA SER A 56 9.66 -22.95 9.12
C SER A 56 9.68 -23.75 7.82
N GLU A 57 10.89 -23.95 7.30
CA GLU A 57 11.26 -24.46 5.98
C GLU A 57 10.52 -25.74 5.57
N ILE A 58 9.33 -25.58 4.97
CA ILE A 58 8.79 -26.60 4.08
C ILE A 58 9.45 -26.35 2.73
N ARG A 59 10.58 -27.03 2.48
CA ARG A 59 11.25 -26.98 1.18
C ARG A 59 10.34 -27.62 0.13
N ASN A 60 9.47 -26.81 -0.45
CA ASN A 60 8.62 -27.21 -1.55
C ASN A 60 9.51 -27.36 -2.80
N PRO A 61 9.65 -28.56 -3.39
CA PRO A 61 10.52 -28.78 -4.55
C PRO A 61 9.97 -28.18 -5.86
N LYS A 62 8.89 -27.39 -5.81
CA LYS A 62 8.17 -26.88 -6.99
C LYS A 62 8.63 -25.51 -7.50
N SER A 63 9.59 -24.86 -6.86
CA SER A 63 10.10 -23.56 -7.32
C SER A 63 11.49 -23.28 -6.75
N ASP A 64 12.49 -23.15 -7.61
CA ASP A 64 13.83 -22.67 -7.23
C ASP A 64 13.80 -21.22 -6.70
N PHE A 65 12.67 -20.53 -6.88
CA PHE A 65 12.47 -19.16 -6.43
C PHE A 65 11.63 -19.11 -5.15
N ILE A 66 12.16 -18.40 -4.16
CA ILE A 66 11.48 -18.09 -2.90
C ILE A 66 11.12 -16.60 -2.92
N LYS A 67 9.87 -16.27 -2.62
CA LYS A 67 9.43 -14.88 -2.43
C LYS A 67 9.79 -14.44 -1.01
N MET A 68 10.53 -13.35 -0.90
CA MET A 68 10.91 -12.74 0.38
C MET A 68 10.43 -11.29 0.42
N SER A 69 10.08 -10.82 1.61
CA SER A 69 9.80 -9.42 1.90
C SER A 69 10.98 -8.83 2.66
N VAL A 70 11.51 -7.70 2.19
CA VAL A 70 12.62 -6.98 2.82
C VAL A 70 12.16 -5.57 3.12
N THR A 71 12.37 -5.13 4.35
CA THR A 71 12.14 -3.73 4.75
C THR A 71 13.38 -2.92 4.42
N VAL A 72 13.21 -1.82 3.70
CA VAL A 72 14.29 -0.90 3.33
C VAL A 72 13.95 0.51 3.80
N PRO A 73 14.95 1.37 4.03
CA PRO A 73 14.72 2.79 4.29
C PRO A 73 13.94 3.48 3.16
N PRO A 74 13.12 4.50 3.46
CA PRO A 74 12.30 5.18 2.45
C PRO A 74 13.14 5.82 1.34
N GLU A 75 14.24 6.48 1.69
CA GLU A 75 15.19 7.07 0.73
C GLU A 75 15.70 6.05 -0.31
N MET A 76 15.96 4.82 0.14
CA MET A 76 16.42 3.73 -0.73
C MET A 76 15.30 3.23 -1.63
N PHE A 77 14.08 3.16 -1.11
CA PHE A 77 12.91 2.76 -1.89
C PHE A 77 12.61 3.77 -3.00
N ASP A 78 12.72 5.07 -2.71
CA ASP A 78 12.52 6.13 -3.71
C ASP A 78 13.59 6.07 -4.80
N ALA A 79 14.86 5.88 -4.42
CA ALA A 79 15.94 5.68 -5.37
C ALA A 79 15.71 4.46 -6.29
N LEU A 80 15.21 3.34 -5.73
CA LEU A 80 14.86 2.14 -6.51
C LEU A 80 13.68 2.41 -7.47
N GLN A 81 12.69 3.20 -7.06
CA GLN A 81 11.60 3.59 -7.95
C GLN A 81 12.08 4.43 -9.13
N ASP A 82 12.95 5.40 -8.88
CA ASP A 82 13.47 6.25 -9.94
C ASP A 82 14.38 5.48 -10.91
N LEU A 83 15.17 4.54 -10.39
CA LEU A 83 15.94 3.62 -11.21
C LEU A 83 15.04 2.73 -12.08
N SER A 84 13.98 2.17 -11.50
CA SER A 84 12.96 1.39 -12.23
C SER A 84 12.32 2.21 -13.36
N ARG A 85 11.94 3.46 -13.09
CA ARG A 85 11.36 4.37 -14.09
C ARG A 85 12.34 4.67 -15.23
N THR A 86 13.61 4.89 -14.88
CA THR A 86 14.67 5.17 -15.86
C THR A 86 14.90 3.97 -16.78
N ARG A 87 15.03 2.76 -16.21
CA ARG A 87 15.20 1.52 -16.98
C ARG A 87 14.00 1.18 -17.85
N ARG A 88 12.79 1.47 -17.37
CA ARG A 88 11.56 1.30 -18.16
C ARG A 88 11.60 2.14 -19.45
N ARG A 89 12.14 3.36 -19.38
CA ARG A 89 12.34 4.21 -20.57
C ARG A 89 13.42 3.64 -21.50
N ALA A 90 14.45 3.03 -20.94
CA ALA A 90 15.54 2.38 -21.67
C ALA A 90 15.18 0.98 -22.23
N LYS A 91 13.99 0.45 -21.93
CA LYS A 91 13.55 -0.93 -22.27
C LYS A 91 14.41 -2.04 -21.64
N GLU A 92 15.01 -1.76 -20.49
CA GLU A 92 15.77 -2.72 -19.69
C GLU A 92 14.89 -3.40 -18.63
N PRO A 93 15.31 -4.53 -18.04
CA PRO A 93 14.65 -5.12 -16.88
C PRO A 93 14.49 -4.08 -15.75
N TYR A 94 13.23 -3.85 -15.35
CA TYR A 94 12.86 -2.72 -14.50
C TYR A 94 12.04 -3.12 -13.27
N THR A 95 11.70 -4.40 -13.09
CA THR A 95 10.92 -4.81 -11.91
C THR A 95 11.79 -4.75 -10.66
N MET A 96 11.19 -4.49 -9.51
CA MET A 96 11.93 -4.47 -8.23
C MET A 96 12.69 -5.77 -7.99
N SER A 97 12.09 -6.91 -8.35
CA SER A 97 12.74 -8.21 -8.26
C SER A 97 13.98 -8.32 -9.15
N ASP A 98 13.94 -7.77 -10.37
CA ASP A 98 15.09 -7.80 -11.30
C ASP A 98 16.23 -6.93 -10.77
N LEU A 99 15.91 -5.71 -10.32
CA LEU A 99 16.88 -4.78 -9.75
C LEU A 99 17.58 -5.37 -8.52
N VAL A 100 16.81 -5.99 -7.62
CA VAL A 100 17.35 -6.64 -6.42
C VAL A 100 18.21 -7.84 -6.79
N ARG A 101 17.79 -8.69 -7.74
CA ARG A 101 18.59 -9.85 -8.18
C ARG A 101 19.93 -9.43 -8.81
N GLU A 102 19.92 -8.39 -9.63
CA GLU A 102 21.15 -7.85 -10.22
C GLU A 102 22.08 -7.29 -9.15
N ALA A 103 21.55 -6.49 -8.23
CA ALA A 103 22.33 -5.92 -7.13
C ALA A 103 22.93 -7.01 -6.22
N VAL A 104 22.14 -8.04 -5.88
CA VAL A 104 22.61 -9.19 -5.09
C VAL A 104 23.66 -9.98 -5.86
N GLY A 105 23.45 -10.24 -7.16
CA GLY A 105 24.43 -10.92 -8.00
C GLY A 105 25.77 -10.18 -8.06
N ALA A 106 25.72 -8.86 -8.26
CA ALA A 106 26.91 -8.00 -8.24
C ALA A 106 27.60 -8.00 -6.87
N TRP A 107 26.83 -7.98 -5.78
CA TRP A 107 27.37 -8.04 -4.43
C TRP A 107 28.04 -9.39 -4.12
N LEU A 108 27.44 -10.50 -4.54
CA LEU A 108 27.99 -11.85 -4.36
C LEU A 108 29.31 -12.05 -5.11
N VAL A 109 29.44 -11.50 -6.33
CA VAL A 109 30.69 -11.57 -7.09
C VAL A 109 31.78 -10.70 -6.47
N LYS A 110 31.41 -9.59 -5.83
CA LYS A 110 32.35 -8.64 -5.20
C LYS A 110 32.84 -9.10 -3.83
N THR A 111 32.07 -9.95 -3.15
CA THR A 111 32.39 -10.40 -1.79
C THR A 111 33.27 -11.66 -1.86
N PRO A 112 34.51 -11.63 -1.35
CA PRO A 112 35.43 -12.78 -1.38
C PRO A 112 34.99 -13.93 -0.47
#